data_AF-A0A0G4KR53-F1
#
_entry.id   AF-A0A0G4KR53-F1
#
_cell.length_a   1.000
_cell.length_b   1.000
_cell.length_c   1.000
_cell.angle_alpha   90.00
_cell.angle_beta   90.00
_cell.angle_gamma   90.00
#
_symmetry.space_group_name_H-M   'P 1'
#
loop_
_entity.id
_entity.type
_entity.pdbx_description
1 polymer ?
#
loop_
_entity_poly.entity_id
_entity_poly.type
_entity_poly.pdbx_seq_one_letter_code
_entity_poly.pdbx_strand_id
1 'polypeptide(L)' 'MEDKLLAALALPRGATVLDAGCGVGHVALHMAMRGGLRVHAIDIVGHHVAKARRNVRAAPLAPGTVT' A
#
# COMPACT_ATOMS: atom_id res chain seq x y z
N MET A 1 -7.98 -8.71 7.08
CA MET A 1 -8.94 -7.59 6.85
C MET A 1 -8.76 -7.01 5.45
N GLU A 2 -7.51 -6.94 5.00
CA GLU A 2 -6.99 -6.49 3.71
C GLU A 2 -7.69 -7.14 2.50
N ASP A 3 -7.89 -8.47 2.51
CA ASP A 3 -8.56 -9.17 1.41
C ASP A 3 -10.01 -8.68 1.21
N LYS A 4 -10.73 -8.40 2.30
CA LYS A 4 -12.10 -7.88 2.23
C LYS A 4 -12.13 -6.47 1.66
N LEU A 5 -11.16 -5.63 2.02
CA LEU A 5 -11.04 -4.28 1.49
C LEU A 5 -10.70 -4.30 -0.01
N LEU A 6 -9.74 -5.14 -0.41
CA LEU A 6 -9.36 -5.31 -1.81
C LEU A 6 -10.55 -5.80 -2.65
N ALA A 7 -11.30 -6.79 -2.16
CA ALA A 7 -12.50 -7.28 -2.81
C ALA A 7 -13.60 -6.21 -2.92
N ALA A 8 -13.81 -5.42 -1.86
CA ALA A 8 -14.81 -4.36 -1.85
C ALA A 8 -14.49 -3.20 -2.81
N LEU A 9 -13.20 -2.88 -3.00
CA LEU A 9 -12.78 -1.87 -3.97
C LEU A 9 -13.07 -2.32 -5.41
N ALA A 10 -12.97 -3.62 -5.71
CA ALA A 10 -13.24 -4.21 -7.03
C ALA A 10 -12.56 -3.47 -8.20
N LEU A 11 -11.35 -2.95 -7.96
CA LEU A 11 -10.61 -2.16 -8.93
C LEU A 11 -9.81 -3.05 -9.90
N PRO A 12 -9.65 -2.62 -11.16
CA PRO A 12 -8.78 -3.32 -12.09
C PRO A 12 -7.31 -3.17 -11.68
N ARG A 13 -6.48 -4.13 -12.10
CA ARG A 13 -5.02 -4.06 -11.95
C ARG A 13 -4.48 -2.78 -12.59
N GLY A 14 -3.53 -2.14 -11.92
CA GLY A 14 -2.94 -0.87 -12.35
C GLY A 14 -3.71 0.38 -11.89
N ALA A 15 -4.90 0.25 -11.32
CA ALA A 15 -5.61 1.38 -10.72
C ALA A 15 -4.78 2.02 -9.58
N THR A 16 -4.94 3.33 -9.41
CA THR A 16 -4.23 4.10 -8.38
C THR A 16 -5.16 4.38 -7.20
N VAL A 17 -4.67 4.18 -5.98
CA VAL A 17 -5.42 4.38 -4.74
C VAL A 17 -4.62 5.16 -3.70
N LEU A 18 -5.32 5.86 -2.80
CA LEU A 18 -4.76 6.52 -1.63
C LEU A 18 -5.06 5.71 -0.37
N ASP A 19 -4.01 5.29 0.35
CA ASP A 19 -4.10 4.69 1.69
C ASP A 19 -3.83 5.79 2.74
N ALA A 20 -4.90 6.38 3.28
CA ALA A 20 -4.83 7.47 4.24
C ALA A 20 -4.83 6.94 5.69
N GLY A 21 -3.72 7.16 6.40
CA GLY A 21 -3.47 6.51 7.69
C GLY A 21 -2.85 5.14 7.52
N CYS A 22 -1.85 5.02 6.64
CA CYS A 22 -1.29 3.73 6.23
C CYS A 22 -0.51 3.01 7.33
N GLY A 23 -0.21 3.68 8.44
CA GLY A 23 0.64 3.17 9.52
C GLY A 23 1.97 2.69 8.96
N VAL A 24 2.27 1.41 9.17
CA VAL A 24 3.51 0.77 8.68
C VAL A 24 3.38 0.17 7.28
N GLY A 25 2.30 0.47 6.56
CA GLY A 25 2.11 0.16 5.14
C GLY A 25 1.59 -1.26 4.82
N HIS A 26 1.05 -2.01 5.78
CA HIS A 26 0.59 -3.37 5.52
C HIS A 26 -0.54 -3.45 4.49
N VAL A 27 -1.53 -2.54 4.57
CA VAL A 27 -2.66 -2.49 3.63
C VAL A 27 -2.17 -2.07 2.25
N ALA A 28 -1.42 -0.96 2.14
CA ALA A 28 -0.79 -0.52 0.90
C ALA A 28 0.02 -1.62 0.20
N LEU A 29 0.84 -2.36 0.96
CA LEU A 29 1.62 -3.48 0.43
C LEU A 29 0.75 -4.62 -0.05
N HIS A 30 -0.29 -4.99 0.71
CA HIS A 30 -1.23 -6.02 0.31
C HIS A 30 -1.97 -5.63 -0.98
N MET A 31 -2.47 -4.40 -1.07
CA MET A 31 -3.13 -3.83 -2.25
C MET A 31 -2.22 -3.89 -3.49
N ALA A 32 -0.95 -3.54 -3.34
CA ALA A 32 0.02 -3.61 -4.42
C ALA A 32 0.35 -5.05 -4.84
N MET A 33 0.70 -5.92 -3.89
CA MET A 33 1.16 -7.29 -4.19
C MET A 33 0.03 -8.20 -4.68
N ARG A 34 -1.12 -8.19 -3.99
CA ARG A 34 -2.27 -9.07 -4.30
C ARG A 34 -3.18 -8.45 -5.33
N GLY A 35 -3.50 -7.17 -5.16
CA GLY A 35 -4.40 -6.43 -6.05
C GLY A 35 -3.75 -5.96 -7.35
N GLY A 36 -2.42 -5.86 -7.40
CA GLY A 36 -1.73 -5.25 -8.54
C GLY A 36 -2.03 -3.75 -8.67
N LEU A 37 -2.34 -3.08 -7.56
CA LEU A 37 -2.68 -1.65 -7.52
C LEU A 37 -1.42 -0.79 -7.36
N ARG A 38 -1.51 0.46 -7.81
CA ARG A 38 -0.56 1.53 -7.48
C ARG A 38 -1.05 2.26 -6.24
N VAL A 39 -0.23 2.39 -5.20
CA VAL A 39 -0.69 2.95 -3.92
C VAL A 39 0.12 4.17 -3.53
N HIS A 40 -0.56 5.27 -3.24
CA HIS A 40 0.01 6.38 -2.50
C HIS A 40 -0.35 6.22 -1.03
N ALA A 41 0.63 6.16 -0.13
CA ALA A 41 0.40 5.83 1.28
C ALA A 41 0.86 6.97 2.18
N ILE A 42 -0.05 7.52 2.97
CA ILE A 42 0.23 8.66 3.85
C ILE A 42 -0.07 8.32 5.32
N ASP A 43 0.74 8.84 6.23
CA ASP A 43 0.50 8.77 7.66
C ASP A 43 1.08 10.02 8.32
N ILE A 44 0.42 10.52 9.36
CA ILE A 44 0.85 11.72 10.09
C ILE A 44 1.98 11.41 11.09
N VAL A 45 2.13 10.16 11.51
CA VAL A 45 3.12 9.74 12.49
C VAL A 45 4.42 9.41 11.76
N GLY A 46 5.43 10.27 11.89
CA GLY A 46 6.71 10.11 11.19
C GLY A 46 7.41 8.76 11.42
N HIS A 47 7.30 8.18 12.63
CA HIS A 47 7.82 6.85 12.92
C HIS A 47 7.16 5.75 12.06
N HIS A 48 5.85 5.84 11.85
CA HIS A 48 5.11 4.93 10.97
C HIS A 48 5.59 5.04 9.53
N VAL A 49 5.71 6.27 9.00
CA VAL A 49 6.22 6.53 7.66
C VAL A 49 7.63 5.94 7.47
N ALA A 50 8.52 6.12 8.45
CA ALA A 50 9.87 5.57 8.38
C ALA A 50 9.87 4.03 8.30
N LYS A 51 8.96 3.37 9.04
CA LYS A 51 8.80 1.90 9.00
C LYS A 51 8.11 1.43 7.72
N ALA A 52 7.07 2.13 7.26
CA ALA A 52 6.40 1.85 5.99
C ALA A 52 7.40 1.90 4.82
N ARG A 53 8.25 2.93 4.76
CA ARG A 53 9.30 3.03 3.73
C ARG A 53 10.29 1.86 3.78
N ARG A 54 10.65 1.35 4.97
CA ARG A 54 11.49 0.15 5.08
C ARG A 54 10.76 -1.09 4.55
N ASN A 55 9.50 -1.26 4.92
CA ASN A 55 8.69 -2.39 4.47
C ASN A 55 8.49 -2.37 2.95
N VAL A 56 8.23 -1.19 2.36
CA VAL A 56 8.11 -0.99 0.90
C VAL A 56 9.40 -1.36 0.17
N ARG A 57 10.57 -0.94 0.69
CA ARG A 57 11.87 -1.33 0.09
C ARG A 57 12.17 -2.82 0.19
N ALA A 58 11.67 -3.50 1.22
CA ALA A 58 11.87 -4.93 1.41
C ALA A 58 10.87 -5.79 0.63
N ALA A 59 9.78 -5.20 0.13
CA ALA A 59 8.77 -5.93 -0.62
C ALA A 59 9.24 -6.22 -2.06
N PRO A 60 8.82 -7.36 -2.65
CA PRO A 60 9.14 -7.72 -4.02
C PRO A 60 8.25 -6.95 -5.03
N LEU A 61 8.33 -5.61 -5.00
CA LEU A 61 7.55 -4.71 -5.83
C LEU A 61 8.47 -3.86 -6.72
N ALA A 62 8.00 -3.50 -7.90
CA ALA A 62 8.71 -2.55 -8.74
C ALA A 62 8.77 -1.17 -8.04
N PRO A 63 9.88 -0.42 -8.16
CA PRO A 63 9.98 0.92 -7.58
C PRO A 63 8.81 1.82 -7.99
N GLY A 64 8.27 2.58 -7.05
CA GLY A 64 7.14 3.49 -7.29
C GLY A 64 5.78 2.80 -7.41
N THR A 65 5.67 1.49 -7.19
CA THR A 65 4.37 0.80 -7.07
C THR A 65 3.63 1.25 -5.80
N VAL A 66 4.39 1.43 -4.71
CA VAL A 66 3.92 2.08 -3.48
C VAL A 66 4.82 3.28 -3.22
N THR A 67 4.22 4.45 -3.02
CA THR A 67 4.91 5.72 -2.76
C THR A 67 4.48 6.32 -1.45
#